data_AF-A0A4Y9NX07-F1
#
_entry.id   AF-A0A4Y9NX07-F1
#
_cell.length_a   1.000
_cell.length_b   1.000
_cell.length_c   1.000
_cell.angle_alpha   90.00
_cell.angle_beta   90.00
_cell.angle_gamma   90.00
#
_symmetry.space_group_name_H-M   'P 1'
#
loop_
_entity.id
_entity.type
_entity.pdbx_description
1 polymer ?
#
loop_
_entity_poly.entity_id
_entity_poly.type
_entity_poly.pdbx_seq_one_letter_code
_entity_poly.pdbx_strand_id
1 'polypeptide(L)'
;MILRIAPRSRAVPLFPLSRCIPPARSPLCATTCDSTDLIATGAMLPARDVGDLVVAPFMGAYTSVTACEFNGLPKATVVVV
;
A
#
# COMPACT_ATOMS: atom_id res chain seq x y z
N MET A 1 0.81 -2.40 7.42
CA MET A 1 0.26 -1.26 6.65
C MET A 1 -0.49 -1.81 5.45
N ILE A 2 -1.82 -1.77 5.49
CA ILE A 2 -2.65 -2.18 4.35
C ILE A 2 -3.08 -0.87 3.67
N LEU A 3 -2.53 -0.58 2.50
CA LEU A 3 -3.03 0.53 1.66
C LEU A 3 -4.38 0.10 1.10
N ARG A 4 -5.45 0.51 1.78
CA ARG A 4 -6.82 0.24 1.35
C ARG A 4 -7.22 1.26 0.29
N ILE A 5 -7.17 0.87 -0.97
CA ILE A 5 -8.03 1.47 -2.00
C ILE A 5 -9.28 0.58 -2.07
N ALA A 6 -10.39 1.02 -1.48
CA ALA A 6 -11.64 0.26 -1.42
C ALA A 6 -12.50 0.45 -2.69
N PRO A 7 -13.52 -0.39 -2.98
CA PRO A 7 -13.57 -1.85 -2.88
C PRO A 7 -14.01 -2.50 -4.21
N ARG A 8 -13.16 -3.36 -4.79
CA ARG A 8 -13.47 -4.77 -5.14
C ARG A 8 -12.29 -5.40 -5.91
N SER A 9 -11.65 -6.36 -5.24
CA SER A 9 -10.88 -7.50 -5.78
C SER A 9 -9.84 -7.23 -6.88
N ARG A 10 -8.59 -6.96 -6.46
CA ARG A 10 -7.34 -7.50 -7.03
C ARG A 10 -6.14 -7.16 -6.14
N ALA A 11 -5.57 -8.17 -5.48
CA ALA A 11 -4.34 -8.06 -4.69
C ALA A 11 -3.13 -8.04 -5.62
N VAL A 12 -2.43 -6.91 -5.71
CA VAL A 12 -1.16 -6.80 -6.42
C VAL A 12 -0.06 -6.79 -5.35
N PRO A 13 0.77 -7.85 -5.26
CA PRO A 13 2.01 -7.76 -4.49
C PRO A 13 2.83 -6.60 -5.04
N LEU A 14 3.81 -6.09 -4.29
CA LEU A 14 4.82 -5.18 -4.87
C LEU A 14 5.67 -5.83 -5.99
N PHE A 15 5.30 -7.04 -6.45
CA PHE A 15 5.66 -7.68 -7.70
C PHE A 15 4.43 -7.82 -8.63
N PRO A 16 4.54 -7.49 -9.93
CA PRO A 16 3.40 -7.47 -10.82
C PRO A 16 2.93 -8.88 -11.18
N LEU A 17 1.68 -9.22 -10.84
CA LEU A 17 0.96 -10.35 -11.39
C LEU A 17 -0.24 -9.81 -12.19
N SER A 18 -0.24 -10.04 -13.51
CA SER A 18 -1.41 -10.00 -14.41
C SER A 18 -1.84 -8.73 -15.18
N ARG A 19 -0.97 -7.77 -15.51
CA ARG A 19 -1.28 -6.83 -16.63
C ARG A 19 -0.10 -6.73 -17.60
N CYS A 20 -0.36 -6.97 -18.90
CA CYS A 20 0.60 -6.77 -20.02
C CYS A 20 0.83 -5.28 -20.35
N ILE A 21 0.62 -4.38 -19.38
CA ILE A 21 0.90 -2.95 -19.52
C ILE A 21 2.31 -2.73 -18.99
N PRO A 22 3.19 -2.02 -19.73
CA PRO A 22 4.52 -1.69 -19.22
C PRO A 22 4.39 -0.97 -17.87
N PRO A 23 5.11 -1.42 -16.83
CA PRO A 23 5.12 -0.70 -15.59
C PRO A 23 5.69 0.71 -15.81
N ALA A 24 5.07 1.70 -15.21
CA ALA A 24 5.54 3.07 -15.25
C ALA A 24 6.20 3.42 -13.91
N ARG A 25 7.16 4.35 -13.95
CA ARG A 25 7.71 4.94 -12.72
C ARG A 25 6.66 5.86 -12.14
N SER A 26 6.27 5.58 -10.90
CA SER A 26 5.37 6.46 -10.15
C SER A 26 5.74 6.44 -8.67
N PRO A 27 5.54 7.56 -7.95
CA PRO A 27 5.62 7.54 -6.50
C PRO A 27 4.50 6.68 -5.91
N LEU A 28 4.77 6.08 -4.77
CA LEU A 28 3.80 5.40 -3.92
C LEU A 28 3.77 6.14 -2.58
N CYS A 29 2.62 6.72 -2.24
CA CYS A 29 2.43 7.49 -1.02
C CYS A 29 1.39 6.83 -0.12
N ALA A 30 1.42 7.13 1.19
CA ALA A 30 0.30 6.83 2.06
C ALA A 30 -0.87 7.82 1.83
N THR A 31 -1.97 7.63 2.56
CA THR A 31 -3.22 8.39 2.37
C THR A 31 -3.25 9.74 3.08
N THR A 32 -2.14 10.13 3.70
CA THR A 32 -2.02 11.26 4.60
C THR A 32 -1.45 12.47 3.85
N CYS A 33 -1.73 13.69 4.32
CA CYS A 33 -1.24 14.93 3.72
C CYS A 33 0.16 15.33 4.22
N ASP A 34 0.90 14.39 4.82
CA ASP A 34 2.27 14.62 5.26
C ASP A 34 3.25 14.35 4.10
N SER A 35 4.22 15.24 3.92
CA SER A 35 5.26 15.07 2.89
C SER A 35 6.19 13.90 3.18
N THR A 36 6.24 13.42 4.43
CA THR A 36 7.03 12.25 4.82
C THR A 36 6.34 10.92 4.50
N ASP A 37 5.05 10.93 4.15
CA ASP A 37 4.27 9.74 3.79
C ASP A 37 4.55 9.23 2.36
N LEU A 38 5.82 9.20 1.99
CA LEU A 38 6.35 8.63 0.75
C LEU A 38 6.96 7.26 1.03
N ILE A 39 6.37 6.21 0.45
CA ILE A 39 6.84 4.82 0.59
C ILE A 39 7.94 4.53 -0.44
N ALA A 40 7.75 5.02 -1.67
CA ALA A 40 8.72 4.94 -2.74
C ALA A 40 8.56 6.13 -3.69
N THR A 41 9.67 6.72 -4.15
CA THR A 41 9.63 7.90 -5.03
C THR A 41 9.60 7.56 -6.52
N GLY A 42 9.93 6.32 -6.90
CA GLY A 42 10.05 5.92 -8.30
C GLY A 42 9.88 4.42 -8.51
N ALA A 43 8.91 3.83 -7.82
CA ALA A 43 8.60 2.42 -7.95
C ALA A 43 8.08 2.12 -9.37
N MET A 44 8.51 0.99 -9.94
CA MET A 44 7.97 0.46 -11.18
C MET A 44 6.64 -0.24 -10.87
N LEU A 45 5.52 0.44 -11.09
CA LEU A 45 4.20 -0.10 -10.80
C LEU A 45 3.45 -0.39 -12.11
N PRO A 46 2.73 -1.51 -12.23
CA PRO A 46 1.70 -1.66 -13.27
C PRO A 46 0.67 -0.55 -13.14
N ALA A 47 -0.04 -0.25 -14.24
CA ALA A 47 -1.17 0.67 -14.24
C ALA A 47 -2.18 0.32 -13.12
N ARG A 48 -2.59 1.33 -12.36
CA ARG A 48 -3.44 1.20 -11.18
C ARG A 48 -4.79 1.87 -11.40
N ASP A 49 -5.83 1.19 -10.95
CA ASP A 49 -7.19 1.71 -10.89
C ASP A 49 -7.65 1.80 -9.43
N VAL A 50 -8.65 2.65 -9.16
CA VAL A 50 -9.31 2.67 -7.86
C VAL A 50 -9.90 1.29 -7.58
N GLY A 51 -9.55 0.71 -6.43
CA GLY A 51 -9.98 -0.63 -6.00
C GLY A 51 -8.90 -1.71 -6.11
N ASP A 52 -7.77 -1.41 -6.76
CA ASP A 52 -6.59 -2.27 -6.72
C ASP A 52 -5.98 -2.28 -5.31
N LEU A 53 -5.57 -3.45 -4.84
CA LEU A 53 -4.92 -3.61 -3.54
C LEU A 53 -3.40 -3.62 -3.71
N VAL A 54 -2.72 -2.89 -2.84
CA VAL A 54 -1.25 -2.90 -2.72
C VAL A 54 -0.87 -3.65 -1.45
N VAL A 55 -0.04 -4.67 -1.59
CA VAL A 55 0.42 -5.51 -0.47
C VAL A 55 1.90 -5.29 -0.20
N ALA A 56 2.23 -4.84 1.01
CA ALA A 56 3.59 -4.74 1.51
C ALA A 56 3.92 -6.00 2.36
N PRO A 57 4.74 -6.94 1.85
CA PRO A 57 5.16 -8.11 2.63
C PRO A 57 6.12 -7.71 3.76
N PHE A 58 6.40 -8.64 4.66
CA PHE A 58 7.37 -8.48 5.76
C PHE A 58 7.05 -7.38 6.78
N MET A 59 5.79 -6.95 6.85
CA MET A 59 5.31 -5.97 7.85
C MET A 59 4.97 -6.61 9.21
N GLY A 60 5.58 -7.73 9.59
CA GLY A 60 5.25 -8.46 10.82
C GLY A 60 5.97 -7.93 12.07
N ALA A 61 7.27 -7.65 11.94
CA ALA A 61 8.10 -7.19 13.05
C ALA A 61 8.03 -5.67 13.19
N TYR A 62 7.93 -5.18 14.43
CA TYR A 62 7.92 -3.77 14.83
C TYR A 62 6.77 -2.90 14.30
N THR A 63 6.23 -3.14 13.10
CA THR A 63 5.26 -2.23 12.47
C THR A 63 3.95 -2.09 13.24
N SER A 64 3.48 -3.14 13.91
CA SER A 64 2.26 -3.11 14.71
C SER A 64 2.45 -2.38 16.03
N VAL A 65 3.58 -2.64 16.70
CA VAL A 65 3.90 -2.05 18.02
C VAL A 65 4.31 -0.58 17.91
N THR A 66 4.88 -0.15 16.78
CA THR A 66 5.23 1.26 16.54
C THR A 66 4.15 2.04 15.79
N ALA A 67 3.03 1.41 15.41
CA ALA A 67 1.94 2.11 14.73
C ALA A 67 1.33 3.19 15.64
N CYS A 68 1.00 4.35 15.09
CA CYS A 68 0.31 5.45 15.77
C CYS A 68 -0.99 5.82 15.03
N GLU A 69 -1.84 6.62 15.67
CA GLU A 69 -3.10 7.12 15.09
C GLU A 69 -2.91 8.53 14.53
N PHE A 70 -1.88 8.69 13.72
CA PHE A 70 -1.54 9.95 13.09
C PHE A 70 -2.71 10.46 12.23
N ASN A 71 -3.02 11.75 12.31
CA ASN A 71 -4.19 12.38 11.69
C ASN A 71 -5.54 11.69 12.01
N GLY A 72 -5.65 11.01 13.16
CA GLY A 72 -6.87 10.34 13.60
C GLY A 72 -7.22 9.09 12.77
N LEU A 73 -6.30 8.59 11.95
CA LEU A 73 -6.49 7.33 11.22
C LEU A 73 -6.30 6.15 12.19
N PRO A 74 -7.24 5.19 12.23
CA PRO A 74 -7.13 4.05 13.15
C PRO A 74 -5.97 3.14 12.75
N LYS A 75 -5.42 2.41 13.73
CA LYS A 75 -4.44 1.36 13.46
C LYS A 75 -5.04 0.29 12.54
N ALA A 76 -4.19 -0.29 11.68
CA ALA A 76 -4.62 -1.36 10.78
C ALA A 76 -5.13 -2.58 11.56
N THR A 77 -6.29 -3.11 11.17
CA THR A 77 -6.86 -4.34 11.74
C THR A 77 -5.94 -5.54 11.48
N VAL A 78 -5.59 -6.26 12.55
CA VAL A 78 -4.85 -7.53 12.46
C VAL A 78 -5.84 -8.68 12.45
N VAL A 79 -5.70 -9.57 11.47
CA VAL A 79 -6.54 -10.77 11.32
C VAL A 79 -5.61 -11.99 11.31
N VAL A 80 -5.97 -13.01 12.08
CA VAL A 80 -5.30 -14.32 12.09
C VAL A 80 -6.11 -15.25 11.19
N VAL A 81 -5.43 -15.95 10.27
CA VAL A 81 -6.04 -16.84 9.26
C VAL A 81 -5.73 -18.29 9.59
#